data_AF-A6UY74-F1
#
_entry.id   AF-A6UY74-F1
#
_cell.length_a   1.000
_cell.length_b   1.000
_cell.length_c   1.000
_cell.angle_alpha   90.00
_cell.angle_beta   90.00
_cell.angle_gamma   90.00
#
_symmetry.space_group_name_H-M   'P 1'
#
loop_
_entity.id
_entity.type
_entity.pdbx_description
1 polymer ?
#
loop_
_entity_poly.entity_id
_entity_poly.type
_entity_poly.pdbx_seq_one_letter_code
_entity_poly.pdbx_strand_id
1 'polypeptide(L)'
;MKNIQERRSALTGSACPEKADDTLHQDRTDNCEGYVAPQRTCRHVGDRQCVQVGDFGTAVAGERGYALAGESGFALAGDRGTARAGDFGTAMVGEFGKAIAGDCGMASACDGGSARAGFRGIASAGFQGAVAAGEFGELRLTYWDSPSKRYRTAVGYIGEDGLLADTFYTLDSSHQFVPAKTEREARV
;
A
#
# COMPACT_ATOMS: atom_id res chain seq x y z
N MET A 1 -1.68 22.49 -49.39
CA MET A 1 -2.32 21.17 -49.22
C MET A 1 -1.88 20.61 -47.87
N LYS A 2 -2.80 20.55 -46.91
CA LYS A 2 -2.53 20.05 -45.55
C LYS A 2 -2.84 18.55 -45.54
N ASN A 3 -1.83 17.71 -45.31
CA ASN A 3 -2.02 16.27 -45.17
C ASN A 3 -2.66 15.97 -43.82
N ILE A 4 -3.84 15.38 -43.86
CA ILE A 4 -4.59 14.86 -42.72
C ILE A 4 -3.97 13.52 -42.35
N GLN A 5 -3.37 13.43 -41.17
CA GLN A 5 -2.87 12.17 -40.63
C GLN A 5 -4.00 11.54 -39.80
N GLU A 6 -4.50 10.40 -40.26
CA GLU A 6 -5.62 9.66 -39.69
C GLU A 6 -5.38 9.31 -38.20
N ARG A 7 -6.38 9.59 -37.36
CA ARG A 7 -6.43 9.12 -35.96
C ARG A 7 -6.69 7.61 -35.97
N ARG A 8 -5.78 6.81 -35.42
CA ARG A 8 -6.03 5.38 -35.14
C ARG A 8 -6.87 5.23 -33.87
N SER A 9 -7.86 4.34 -33.99
CA SER A 9 -8.95 4.08 -33.05
C SER A 9 -8.52 3.41 -31.75
N ALA A 10 -9.38 3.59 -30.74
CA ALA A 10 -9.21 3.19 -29.34
C ALA A 10 -9.12 1.68 -29.10
N LEU A 11 -8.21 1.33 -28.17
CA LEU A 11 -8.32 0.28 -27.14
C LEU A 11 -9.32 -0.86 -27.43
N THR A 12 -8.86 -1.86 -28.19
CA THR A 12 -9.35 -3.23 -28.10
C THR A 12 -8.14 -4.13 -27.92
N GLY A 13 -7.83 -4.46 -26.68
CA GLY A 13 -6.75 -5.38 -26.35
C GLY A 13 -6.82 -5.70 -24.87
N SER A 14 -7.38 -6.85 -24.56
CA SER A 14 -7.31 -7.50 -23.26
C SER A 14 -5.84 -7.75 -22.93
N ALA A 15 -5.21 -6.82 -22.23
CA ALA A 15 -3.90 -7.04 -21.63
C ALA A 15 -4.11 -7.92 -20.39
N CYS A 16 -4.28 -9.22 -20.61
CA CYS A 16 -3.82 -10.18 -19.60
C CYS A 16 -2.30 -9.92 -19.48
N PRO A 17 -1.77 -9.51 -18.32
CA PRO A 17 -0.33 -9.46 -18.19
C PRO A 17 0.18 -10.90 -18.31
N GLU A 18 0.88 -11.14 -19.40
CA GLU A 18 1.67 -12.33 -19.65
C GLU A 18 2.59 -12.54 -18.44
N LYS A 19 2.78 -13.80 -18.05
CA LYS A 19 3.62 -14.23 -16.90
C LYS A 19 4.85 -13.33 -16.80
N ALA A 20 5.07 -12.76 -15.61
CA ALA A 20 6.25 -11.99 -15.32
C ALA A 20 7.50 -12.76 -15.74
N ASP A 21 8.26 -12.18 -16.66
CA ASP A 21 9.64 -12.56 -16.90
C ASP A 21 10.37 -12.45 -15.56
N ASP A 22 10.96 -13.54 -15.11
CA ASP A 22 11.92 -13.54 -14.01
C ASP A 22 13.16 -12.79 -14.50
N THR A 23 13.14 -11.45 -14.44
CA THR A 23 14.31 -10.62 -14.70
C THR A 23 15.30 -10.79 -13.55
N LEU A 24 16.06 -11.90 -13.58
CA LEU A 24 17.24 -12.08 -12.77
C LEU A 24 18.33 -11.14 -13.31
N HIS A 25 18.47 -9.96 -12.71
CA HIS A 25 19.68 -9.16 -12.86
C HIS A 25 20.83 -9.84 -12.10
N GLN A 26 21.46 -10.83 -12.73
CA GLN A 26 22.84 -11.19 -12.44
C GLN A 26 23.72 -10.42 -13.42
N ASP A 27 24.56 -9.50 -12.93
CA ASP A 27 25.99 -9.62 -13.23
C ASP A 27 26.90 -8.57 -12.57
N ARG A 28 28.12 -9.06 -12.31
CA ARG A 28 29.41 -8.38 -12.20
C ARG A 28 29.73 -7.60 -10.92
N THR A 29 30.46 -8.30 -10.06
CA THR A 29 31.54 -7.76 -9.24
C THR A 29 32.57 -7.06 -10.12
N ASP A 30 32.81 -5.77 -9.89
CA ASP A 30 34.07 -5.09 -10.24
C ASP A 30 34.32 -3.91 -9.27
N ASN A 31 35.18 -4.21 -8.27
CA ASN A 31 36.03 -3.36 -7.41
C ASN A 31 35.81 -1.84 -7.31
N CYS A 32 35.54 -1.35 -6.07
CA CYS A 32 36.48 -0.64 -5.18
C CYS A 32 35.71 -0.07 -3.96
N GLU A 33 36.27 -0.22 -2.75
CA GLU A 33 35.76 0.24 -1.44
C GLU A 33 34.41 -0.33 -0.97
N GLY A 34 34.44 -1.49 -0.31
CA GLY A 34 33.64 -1.86 0.88
C GLY A 34 32.10 -1.79 0.88
N TYR A 35 31.49 -1.18 -0.13
CA TYR A 35 30.06 -1.00 -0.28
C TYR A 35 29.57 -2.02 -1.29
N VAL A 36 29.08 -3.15 -0.78
CA VAL A 36 28.31 -4.09 -1.59
C VAL A 36 26.92 -3.49 -1.73
N ALA A 37 26.59 -3.01 -2.93
CA ALA A 37 25.23 -2.53 -3.20
C ALA A 37 24.22 -3.65 -2.89
N PRO A 38 23.15 -3.38 -2.12
CA PRO A 38 22.16 -4.40 -1.80
C PRO A 38 21.54 -4.94 -3.10
N GLN A 39 21.47 -6.27 -3.21
CA GLN A 39 20.86 -6.96 -4.34
C GLN A 39 19.34 -6.74 -4.30
N ARG A 40 18.85 -5.82 -5.12
CA ARG A 40 17.41 -5.53 -5.23
C ARG A 40 16.74 -6.63 -6.04
N THR A 41 16.04 -7.52 -5.34
CA THR A 41 15.25 -8.58 -5.98
C THR A 41 13.87 -8.05 -6.36
N CYS A 42 13.46 -8.19 -7.61
CA CYS A 42 12.11 -7.84 -8.06
C CYS A 42 11.39 -9.12 -8.50
N ARG A 43 10.19 -9.37 -7.97
CA ARG A 43 9.35 -10.49 -8.39
C ARG A 43 7.90 -10.04 -8.56
N HIS A 44 7.27 -10.54 -9.61
CA HIS A 44 5.87 -10.28 -9.91
C HIS A 44 5.14 -11.60 -10.15
N VAL A 45 3.99 -11.77 -9.50
CA VAL A 45 3.08 -12.89 -9.67
C VAL A 45 1.67 -12.40 -9.98
N GLY A 46 0.87 -13.21 -10.67
CA GLY A 46 -0.50 -12.90 -11.04
C GLY A 46 -1.51 -13.00 -9.90
N ASP A 47 -2.79 -13.03 -10.26
CA ASP A 47 -3.91 -13.01 -9.31
C ASP A 47 -3.94 -14.22 -8.39
N ARG A 48 -4.30 -14.00 -7.12
CA ARG A 48 -4.38 -15.02 -6.07
C ARG A 48 -3.06 -15.76 -5.81
N GLN A 49 -1.94 -15.26 -6.32
CA GLN A 49 -0.63 -15.83 -6.09
C GLN A 49 0.08 -15.12 -4.93
N CYS A 50 1.09 -15.78 -4.38
CA CYS A 50 1.96 -15.24 -3.36
C CYS A 50 3.38 -15.03 -3.89
N VAL A 51 4.01 -13.96 -3.45
CA VAL A 51 5.40 -13.65 -3.76
C VAL A 51 6.10 -13.13 -2.52
N GLN A 52 7.34 -13.58 -2.34
CA GLN A 52 8.22 -13.10 -1.29
C GLN A 52 9.58 -12.74 -1.88
N VAL A 53 10.09 -11.60 -1.43
CA VAL A 53 11.44 -11.09 -1.70
C VAL A 53 12.13 -10.76 -0.38
N GLY A 54 13.46 -10.67 -0.41
CA GLY A 54 14.27 -10.29 0.75
C GLY A 54 14.27 -8.79 1.01
N ASP A 55 15.21 -8.36 1.85
CA ASP A 55 15.43 -6.94 2.15
C ASP A 55 15.78 -6.16 0.87
N PHE A 56 15.35 -4.90 0.82
CA PHE A 56 15.48 -4.02 -0.35
C PHE A 56 14.79 -4.56 -1.62
N GLY A 57 13.99 -5.62 -1.50
CA GLY A 57 13.29 -6.24 -2.62
C GLY A 57 11.93 -5.60 -2.92
N THR A 58 11.46 -5.84 -4.14
CA THR A 58 10.15 -5.45 -4.67
C THR A 58 9.30 -6.70 -4.94
N ALA A 59 8.20 -6.85 -4.20
CA ALA A 59 7.23 -7.93 -4.37
C ALA A 59 5.92 -7.36 -4.93
N VAL A 60 5.46 -7.89 -6.07
CA VAL A 60 4.20 -7.49 -6.72
C VAL A 60 3.28 -8.69 -6.90
N ALA A 61 2.05 -8.61 -6.43
CA ALA A 61 1.01 -9.63 -6.62
C ALA A 61 -0.27 -9.04 -7.22
N GLY A 62 -1.00 -9.83 -8.01
CA GLY A 62 -2.26 -9.42 -8.64
C GLY A 62 -3.47 -9.31 -7.69
N GLU A 63 -4.69 -9.35 -8.23
CA GLU A 63 -5.95 -9.31 -7.46
C GLU A 63 -5.98 -10.44 -6.42
N ARG A 64 -6.35 -10.13 -5.17
CA ARG A 64 -6.33 -11.07 -4.04
C ARG A 64 -4.97 -11.75 -3.82
N GLY A 65 -3.91 -11.17 -4.37
CA GLY A 65 -2.55 -11.65 -4.24
C GLY A 65 -1.96 -11.32 -2.87
N TYR A 66 -0.82 -11.95 -2.58
CA TYR A 66 -0.09 -11.77 -1.34
C TYR A 66 1.37 -11.40 -1.61
N ALA A 67 1.76 -10.16 -1.31
CA ALA A 67 3.10 -9.65 -1.53
C ALA A 67 3.84 -9.46 -0.20
N LEU A 68 5.02 -10.05 -0.07
CA LEU A 68 5.91 -9.91 1.08
C LEU A 68 7.27 -9.36 0.66
N ALA A 69 7.69 -8.26 1.27
CA ALA A 69 9.03 -7.71 1.13
C ALA A 69 9.71 -7.55 2.51
N GLY A 70 11.03 -7.71 2.55
CA GLY A 70 11.83 -7.58 3.79
C GLY A 70 11.99 -6.13 4.26
N GLU A 71 13.03 -5.89 5.06
CA GLU A 71 13.41 -4.54 5.53
C GLU A 71 13.71 -3.62 4.34
N SER A 72 13.28 -2.37 4.42
CA SER A 72 13.39 -1.39 3.34
C SER A 72 12.80 -1.88 2.01
N GLY A 73 11.91 -2.87 2.07
CA GLY A 73 11.29 -3.51 0.91
C GLY A 73 10.03 -2.79 0.44
N PHE A 74 9.62 -3.12 -0.77
CA PHE A 74 8.39 -2.61 -1.39
C PHE A 74 7.45 -3.77 -1.71
N ALA A 75 6.25 -3.76 -1.12
CA ALA A 75 5.22 -4.76 -1.37
C ALA A 75 3.99 -4.10 -2.00
N LEU A 76 3.54 -4.64 -3.14
CA LEU A 76 2.32 -4.20 -3.82
C LEU A 76 1.40 -5.40 -4.07
N ALA A 77 0.14 -5.28 -3.69
CA ALA A 77 -0.89 -6.26 -4.04
C ALA A 77 -2.10 -5.57 -4.70
N GLY A 78 -2.78 -6.26 -5.62
CA GLY A 78 -4.01 -5.76 -6.24
C GLY A 78 -5.19 -5.67 -5.26
N ASP A 79 -6.39 -5.42 -5.80
CA ASP A 79 -7.63 -5.31 -5.03
C ASP A 79 -7.87 -6.56 -4.19
N ARG A 80 -8.38 -6.37 -2.96
CA ARG A 80 -8.57 -7.42 -1.94
C ARG A 80 -7.29 -8.22 -1.62
N GLY A 81 -6.13 -7.74 -2.06
CA GLY A 81 -4.84 -8.33 -1.80
C GLY A 81 -4.31 -7.97 -0.41
N THR A 82 -3.17 -8.56 -0.07
CA THR A 82 -2.43 -8.19 1.13
C THR A 82 -0.97 -7.92 0.76
N ALA A 83 -0.47 -6.76 1.19
CA ALA A 83 0.93 -6.40 1.06
C ALA A 83 1.55 -6.25 2.46
N ARG A 84 2.72 -6.86 2.69
CA ARG A 84 3.52 -6.63 3.89
C ARG A 84 4.95 -6.25 3.53
N ALA A 85 5.43 -5.18 4.14
CA ALA A 85 6.83 -4.77 4.07
C ALA A 85 7.40 -4.69 5.50
N GLY A 86 8.71 -4.95 5.63
CA GLY A 86 9.42 -4.82 6.92
C GLY A 86 9.59 -3.37 7.36
N ASP A 87 10.49 -3.15 8.32
CA ASP A 87 10.84 -1.82 8.81
C ASP A 87 11.41 -0.96 7.68
N PHE A 88 11.12 0.34 7.71
CA PHE A 88 11.39 1.30 6.63
C PHE A 88 10.74 0.93 5.28
N GLY A 89 9.91 -0.11 5.26
CA GLY A 89 9.29 -0.65 4.05
C GLY A 89 8.05 0.12 3.63
N THR A 90 7.65 -0.09 2.38
CA THR A 90 6.41 0.46 1.81
C THR A 90 5.48 -0.67 1.40
N ALA A 91 4.26 -0.68 1.92
CA ALA A 91 3.21 -1.61 1.55
C ALA A 91 2.03 -0.88 0.92
N MET A 92 1.64 -1.26 -0.29
CA MET A 92 0.51 -0.68 -1.02
C MET A 92 -0.48 -1.74 -1.50
N VAL A 93 -1.77 -1.46 -1.37
CA VAL A 93 -2.84 -2.35 -1.82
C VAL A 93 -3.97 -1.59 -2.51
N GLY A 94 -4.66 -2.29 -3.42
CA GLY A 94 -5.89 -1.82 -4.06
C GLY A 94 -7.12 -1.77 -3.13
N GLU A 95 -8.30 -1.64 -3.72
CA GLU A 95 -9.58 -1.53 -3.00
C GLU A 95 -9.81 -2.74 -2.10
N PHE A 96 -10.37 -2.51 -0.91
CA PHE A 96 -10.62 -3.55 0.11
C PHE A 96 -9.38 -4.39 0.49
N GLY A 97 -8.18 -3.90 0.18
CA GLY A 97 -6.93 -4.59 0.49
C GLY A 97 -6.45 -4.38 1.92
N LYS A 98 -5.38 -5.10 2.28
CA LYS A 98 -4.68 -4.94 3.57
C LYS A 98 -3.20 -4.62 3.39
N ALA A 99 -2.78 -3.40 3.71
CA ALA A 99 -1.38 -2.99 3.72
C ALA A 99 -0.82 -3.02 5.15
N ILE A 100 0.36 -3.61 5.32
CA ILE A 100 1.07 -3.64 6.61
C ILE A 100 2.54 -3.26 6.39
N ALA A 101 3.02 -2.24 7.07
CA ALA A 101 4.43 -1.85 7.07
C ALA A 101 4.99 -1.89 8.51
N GLY A 102 6.28 -2.17 8.62
CA GLY A 102 7.00 -2.16 9.90
C GLY A 102 7.23 -0.76 10.47
N ASP A 103 8.19 -0.66 11.38
CA ASP A 103 8.58 0.59 12.03
C ASP A 103 9.18 1.57 11.01
N CYS A 104 8.86 2.85 11.15
CA CYS A 104 9.17 3.91 10.18
C CYS A 104 8.69 3.59 8.75
N GLY A 105 7.78 2.62 8.59
CA GLY A 105 7.25 2.19 7.31
C GLY A 105 6.04 2.98 6.85
N MET A 106 5.69 2.82 5.58
CA MET A 106 4.52 3.44 4.96
C MET A 106 3.53 2.36 4.50
N ALA A 107 2.31 2.38 5.03
CA ALA A 107 1.22 1.52 4.61
C ALA A 107 0.13 2.35 3.93
N SER A 108 -0.24 2.01 2.69
CA SER A 108 -1.30 2.69 1.95
C SER A 108 -2.32 1.69 1.39
N ALA A 109 -3.59 1.97 1.61
CA ALA A 109 -4.70 1.20 1.05
C ALA A 109 -5.69 2.13 0.32
N CYS A 110 -6.32 1.63 -0.74
CA CYS A 110 -7.41 2.35 -1.42
C CYS A 110 -8.74 2.24 -0.63
N ASP A 111 -9.84 2.61 -1.27
CA ASP A 111 -11.17 2.66 -0.67
C ASP A 111 -11.59 1.31 -0.06
N GLY A 112 -12.22 1.38 1.11
CA GLY A 112 -12.60 0.21 1.91
C GLY A 112 -11.44 -0.66 2.41
N GLY A 113 -10.20 -0.24 2.17
CA GLY A 113 -9.00 -0.96 2.57
C GLY A 113 -8.56 -0.66 4.00
N SER A 114 -7.62 -1.46 4.49
CA SER A 114 -7.00 -1.29 5.80
C SER A 114 -5.49 -1.11 5.69
N ALA A 115 -4.94 -0.12 6.38
CA ALA A 115 -3.51 0.14 6.42
C ALA A 115 -3.00 0.16 7.87
N ARG A 116 -1.91 -0.57 8.14
CA ARG A 116 -1.25 -0.59 9.44
C ARG A 116 0.25 -0.30 9.30
N ALA A 117 0.76 0.67 10.04
CA ALA A 117 2.19 0.96 10.11
C ALA A 117 2.72 0.80 11.55
N GLY A 118 4.03 0.56 11.71
CA GLY A 118 4.68 0.43 13.02
C GLY A 118 4.95 1.76 13.74
N PHE A 119 5.90 1.75 14.67
CA PHE A 119 6.41 2.93 15.37
C PHE A 119 6.87 4.00 14.38
N ARG A 120 6.45 5.26 14.56
CA ARG A 120 6.72 6.37 13.61
C ARG A 120 6.30 6.08 12.15
N GLY A 121 5.41 5.11 11.97
CA GLY A 121 4.92 4.74 10.65
C GLY A 121 3.82 5.67 10.17
N ILE A 122 3.61 5.68 8.85
CA ILE A 122 2.52 6.43 8.21
C ILE A 122 1.52 5.43 7.65
N ALA A 123 0.28 5.49 8.13
CA ALA A 123 -0.82 4.67 7.63
C ALA A 123 -1.84 5.55 6.90
N SER A 124 -2.12 5.23 5.64
CA SER A 124 -3.08 5.95 4.80
C SER A 124 -4.13 5.01 4.24
N ALA A 125 -5.40 5.39 4.29
CA ALA A 125 -6.46 4.67 3.59
C ALA A 125 -7.46 5.60 2.89
N GLY A 126 -8.14 5.04 1.90
CA GLY A 126 -9.18 5.72 1.11
C GLY A 126 -10.49 5.94 1.86
N PHE A 127 -11.54 6.27 1.09
CA PHE A 127 -12.90 6.41 1.61
C PHE A 127 -13.36 5.09 2.24
N GLN A 128 -14.02 5.17 3.41
CA GLN A 128 -14.41 4.00 4.21
C GLN A 128 -13.24 3.07 4.61
N GLY A 129 -12.01 3.53 4.49
CA GLY A 129 -10.84 2.80 4.94
C GLY A 129 -10.64 2.87 6.46
N ALA A 130 -9.77 2.00 6.95
CA ALA A 130 -9.34 1.98 8.34
C ALA A 130 -7.81 2.07 8.44
N VAL A 131 -7.30 2.89 9.35
CA VAL A 131 -5.85 3.09 9.55
C VAL A 131 -5.45 2.86 10.99
N ALA A 132 -4.27 2.27 11.19
CA ALA A 132 -3.63 2.12 12.49
C ALA A 132 -2.13 2.40 12.38
N ALA A 133 -1.54 3.03 13.38
CA ALA A 133 -0.10 3.22 13.45
C ALA A 133 0.41 3.00 14.88
N GLY A 134 1.71 2.70 15.00
CA GLY A 134 2.37 2.63 16.29
C GLY A 134 2.60 4.01 16.92
N GLU A 135 3.28 4.04 18.07
CA GLU A 135 3.61 5.29 18.78
C GLU A 135 4.33 6.30 17.85
N PHE A 136 3.99 7.59 17.99
CA PHE A 136 4.46 8.68 17.11
C PHE A 136 4.13 8.48 15.62
N GLY A 137 3.19 7.61 15.29
CA GLY A 137 2.72 7.38 13.94
C GLY A 137 1.76 8.45 13.43
N GLU A 138 1.59 8.52 12.12
CA GLU A 138 0.66 9.41 11.44
C GLU A 138 -0.45 8.60 10.76
N LEU A 139 -1.70 9.03 10.95
CA LEU A 139 -2.90 8.47 10.35
C LEU A 139 -3.43 9.40 9.27
N ARG A 140 -3.76 8.87 8.09
CA ARG A 140 -4.36 9.60 6.98
C ARG A 140 -5.59 8.88 6.47
N LEU A 141 -6.74 9.57 6.44
CA LEU A 141 -7.97 9.03 5.85
C LEU A 141 -8.55 10.04 4.87
N THR A 142 -8.91 9.57 3.68
CA THR A 142 -9.62 10.42 2.72
C THR A 142 -11.13 10.35 2.95
N TYR A 143 -11.79 11.48 2.69
CA TYR A 143 -13.24 11.60 2.76
C TYR A 143 -13.77 12.53 1.68
N TRP A 144 -15.03 12.35 1.31
CA TRP A 144 -15.72 13.22 0.38
C TRP A 144 -16.33 14.43 1.11
N ASP A 145 -15.87 15.64 0.77
CA ASP A 145 -16.47 16.90 1.23
C ASP A 145 -17.59 17.29 0.26
N SER A 146 -18.82 16.91 0.60
CA SER A 146 -20.02 17.17 -0.21
C SER A 146 -20.23 18.67 -0.53
N PRO A 147 -20.13 19.61 0.43
CA PRO A 147 -20.20 21.04 0.14
C PRO A 147 -19.18 21.51 -0.90
N SER A 148 -17.93 21.07 -0.79
CA SER A 148 -16.84 21.50 -1.69
C SER A 148 -16.68 20.65 -2.94
N LYS A 149 -17.47 19.56 -3.09
CA LYS A 149 -17.41 18.57 -4.18
C LYS A 149 -15.99 18.07 -4.47
N ARG A 150 -15.23 17.75 -3.43
CA ARG A 150 -13.84 17.25 -3.56
C ARG A 150 -13.48 16.27 -2.46
N TYR A 151 -12.51 15.41 -2.73
CA TYR A 151 -11.85 14.63 -1.69
C TYR A 151 -10.94 15.50 -0.83
N ARG A 152 -10.94 15.24 0.46
CA ARG A 152 -10.03 15.81 1.46
C ARG A 152 -9.39 14.69 2.26
N THR A 153 -8.34 15.03 2.98
CA THR A 153 -7.61 14.12 3.86
C THR A 153 -7.69 14.63 5.29
N ALA A 154 -8.20 13.80 6.19
CA ALA A 154 -8.04 13.97 7.63
C ALA A 154 -6.68 13.40 8.04
N VAL A 155 -5.95 14.12 8.87
CA VAL A 155 -4.65 13.71 9.40
C VAL A 155 -4.74 13.68 10.92
N GLY A 156 -4.29 12.58 11.52
CA GLY A 156 -4.23 12.40 12.97
C GLY A 156 -2.87 11.90 13.40
N TYR A 157 -2.41 12.28 14.58
CA TYR A 157 -1.12 11.88 15.12
C TYR A 157 -1.32 11.01 16.36
N ILE A 158 -0.68 9.84 16.39
CA ILE A 158 -0.78 8.93 17.52
C ILE A 158 -0.17 9.58 18.76
N GLY A 159 -0.93 9.60 19.86
CA GLY A 159 -0.57 10.30 21.10
C GLY A 159 -1.23 11.67 21.26
N GLU A 160 -1.90 12.19 20.22
CA GLU A 160 -2.65 13.44 20.24
C GLU A 160 -4.17 13.17 20.18
N ASP A 161 -5.00 14.09 20.69
CA ASP A 161 -6.47 14.05 20.60
C ASP A 161 -7.14 12.73 21.04
N GLY A 162 -6.48 11.96 21.90
CA GLY A 162 -6.97 10.65 22.38
C GLY A 162 -6.74 9.49 21.39
N LEU A 163 -5.94 9.68 20.34
CA LEU A 163 -5.53 8.63 19.41
C LEU A 163 -4.52 7.69 20.05
N LEU A 164 -4.90 6.43 20.19
CA LEU A 164 -4.11 5.37 20.81
C LEU A 164 -3.33 4.60 19.76
N ALA A 165 -2.09 4.22 20.11
CA ALA A 165 -1.27 3.37 19.27
C ALA A 165 -1.95 2.02 19.00
N ASP A 166 -1.62 1.41 17.87
CA ASP A 166 -2.06 0.08 17.44
C ASP A 166 -3.59 -0.12 17.35
N THR A 167 -4.36 0.96 17.42
CA THR A 167 -5.81 0.97 17.32
C THR A 167 -6.21 1.40 15.91
N PHE A 168 -7.15 0.67 15.30
CA PHE A 168 -7.70 1.07 14.02
C PHE A 168 -8.70 2.20 14.22
N TYR A 169 -8.58 3.24 13.40
CA TYR A 169 -9.50 4.36 13.33
C TYR A 169 -10.15 4.46 11.95
N THR A 170 -11.38 4.95 11.94
CA THR A 170 -12.17 5.34 10.77
C THR A 170 -12.65 6.77 10.97
N LEU A 171 -13.26 7.38 9.95
CA LEU A 171 -13.91 8.68 10.08
C LEU A 171 -15.41 8.53 10.32
N ASP A 172 -15.94 9.31 11.27
CA ASP A 172 -17.38 9.46 11.44
C ASP A 172 -18.00 10.43 10.41
N SER A 173 -19.31 10.69 10.52
CA SER A 173 -20.03 11.63 9.65
C SER A 173 -19.55 13.09 9.77
N SER A 174 -18.85 13.43 10.85
CA SER A 174 -18.27 14.75 11.11
C SER A 174 -16.80 14.81 10.70
N HIS A 175 -16.29 13.77 10.04
CA HIS A 175 -14.89 13.62 9.62
C HIS A 175 -13.91 13.63 10.81
N GLN A 176 -14.35 13.16 11.97
CA GLN A 176 -13.51 12.95 13.15
C GLN A 176 -13.07 11.49 13.24
N PHE A 177 -11.86 11.27 13.75
CA PHE A 177 -11.34 9.93 13.98
C PHE A 177 -12.11 9.24 15.10
N VAL A 178 -12.64 8.06 14.81
CA VAL A 178 -13.31 7.19 15.78
C VAL A 178 -12.76 5.76 15.68
N PRO A 179 -12.61 5.04 16.80
CA PRO A 179 -12.17 3.66 16.77
C PRO A 179 -13.03 2.82 15.82
N ALA A 180 -12.38 2.02 14.97
CA ALA A 180 -13.06 1.11 14.06
C ALA A 180 -13.82 0.07 14.88
N LYS A 181 -15.12 -0.08 14.61
CA LYS A 181 -15.93 -1.11 15.25
C LYS A 181 -15.35 -2.47 14.93
N THR A 182 -14.89 -3.18 15.95
CA THR A 182 -14.50 -4.59 15.78
C THR A 182 -15.81 -5.38 15.72
N GLU A 183 -15.95 -6.31 14.77
CA GLU A 183 -17.19 -7.10 14.53
C GLU A 183 -17.76 -7.84 15.77
N ARG A 184 -17.04 -7.84 16.90
CA ARG A 184 -17.53 -8.34 18.19
C ARG A 184 -18.67 -7.52 18.80
N GLU A 185 -18.88 -6.27 18.39
CA GLU A 185 -19.97 -5.42 18.94
C GLU A 185 -21.26 -5.44 18.09
N ALA A 186 -21.27 -6.14 16.95
CA ALA A 186 -22.44 -6.26 16.07
C ALA A 186 -23.35 -7.46 16.41
N ARG A 187 -23.03 -8.21 17.46
CA ARG A 187 -23.83 -9.34 17.98
C ARG A 187 -24.17 -9.12 19.46
N VAL A 188 -25.04 -8.14 19.74
CA VAL A 188 -25.81 -8.07 20.98
C VAL A 188 -27.27 -7.90 20.62
#